data_AF-A0A9P0CXJ1-F1
#
_entry.id   AF-A0A9P0CXJ1-F1
#
_cell.length_a   1.000
_cell.length_b   1.000
_cell.length_c   1.000
_cell.angle_alpha   90.00
_cell.angle_beta   90.00
_cell.angle_gamma   90.00
#
_symmetry.space_group_name_H-M   'P 1'
#
loop_
_entity.id
_entity.type
_entity.pdbx_description
1 polymer ?
#
loop_
_entity_poly.entity_id
_entity_poly.type
_entity_poly.pdbx_seq_one_letter_code
_entity_poly.pdbx_strand_id
1 'polypeptide(L)'
;MSFRQYSAHNELACIIGAKTGKVLYVSFKSKYCPICARALTKNIKAATHKCSKNWDGSSTFMESELILEGFRNTIKMQKLKYVKIIGDGDCSVYKKICLERPYGRTMVRKVECINHLLRNY
;
A
#
# COMPACT_ATOMS: atom_id res chain seq x y z
N MET A 1 0.19 7.41 -20.68
CA MET A 1 -0.33 7.94 -19.41
C MET A 1 0.75 8.78 -18.77
N SER A 2 0.55 10.11 -18.76
CA SER A 2 1.41 11.04 -18.05
C SER A 2 1.37 10.74 -16.54
N PHE A 3 2.48 10.27 -15.98
CA PHE A 3 2.64 10.16 -14.52
C PHE A 3 2.73 11.57 -13.94
N ARG A 4 1.58 12.16 -13.61
CA ARG A 4 1.53 13.25 -12.63
C ARG A 4 1.81 12.62 -11.28
N GLN A 5 2.96 12.95 -10.71
CA GLN A 5 3.34 12.62 -9.35
C GLN A 5 2.38 13.34 -8.40
N TYR A 6 1.23 12.73 -8.13
CA TYR A 6 0.28 13.21 -7.13
C TYR A 6 0.87 12.83 -5.78
N SER A 7 1.39 13.81 -5.03
CA SER A 7 1.73 13.65 -3.62
C SER A 7 0.42 13.41 -2.85
N ALA A 8 -0.09 12.18 -2.94
CA ALA A 8 -1.33 11.81 -2.29
C ALA A 8 -1.10 11.89 -0.79
N HIS A 9 -1.88 12.74 -0.13
CA HIS A 9 -1.87 12.86 1.31
C HIS A 9 -2.58 11.67 1.96
N ASN A 10 -3.37 10.94 1.18
CA ASN A 10 -4.11 9.76 1.56
C ASN A 10 -3.87 8.69 0.50
N GLU A 11 -3.52 7.49 0.93
CA GLU A 11 -3.31 6.33 0.08
C GLU A 11 -4.14 5.16 0.60
N LEU A 12 -4.75 4.44 -0.33
CA LEU A 12 -5.53 3.24 -0.07
C LEU A 12 -4.97 2.12 -0.93
N ALA A 13 -4.69 0.98 -0.30
CA ALA A 13 -4.24 -0.21 -1.02
C ALA A 13 -5.23 -1.35 -0.77
N CYS A 14 -5.52 -2.09 -1.84
CA CYS A 14 -6.39 -3.25 -1.82
C CYS A 14 -5.69 -4.44 -2.50
N ILE A 15 -5.77 -5.61 -1.88
CA ILE A 15 -5.30 -6.87 -2.47
C ILE A 15 -6.53 -7.66 -2.92
N ILE A 16 -6.59 -7.95 -4.22
CA ILE A 16 -7.71 -8.65 -4.84
C ILE A 16 -7.22 -9.98 -5.39
N GLY A 17 -7.98 -11.04 -5.16
CA GLY A 17 -7.70 -12.35 -5.73
C GLY A 17 -7.96 -12.35 -7.23
N ALA A 18 -6.90 -12.39 -8.04
CA ALA A 18 -7.01 -12.31 -9.51
C ALA A 18 -7.97 -13.35 -10.13
N LYS A 19 -8.05 -14.56 -9.56
CA LYS A 19 -8.95 -15.62 -10.04
C LYS A 19 -10.36 -15.54 -9.45
N THR A 20 -10.49 -15.08 -8.20
CA THR A 20 -11.75 -15.11 -7.46
C THR A 20 -12.53 -13.81 -7.57
N GLY A 21 -11.87 -12.71 -7.96
CA GLY A 21 -12.41 -11.36 -7.95
C GLY A 21 -12.68 -10.81 -6.55
N LYS A 22 -12.34 -11.55 -5.48
CA LYS A 22 -12.66 -11.17 -4.10
C LYS A 22 -11.60 -10.24 -3.53
N VAL A 23 -12.05 -9.25 -2.78
CA VAL A 23 -11.19 -8.41 -1.95
C VAL A 23 -10.67 -9.24 -0.78
N LEU A 24 -9.35 -9.41 -0.72
CA LEU A 24 -8.69 -10.20 0.32
C LEU A 24 -8.19 -9.31 1.46
N TYR A 25 -7.77 -8.09 1.15
CA TYR A 25 -7.24 -7.14 2.14
C TYR A 25 -7.44 -5.70 1.68
N VAL A 26 -7.74 -4.80 2.61
CA VAL A 26 -7.80 -3.34 2.38
C VAL A 26 -7.05 -2.65 3.50
N SER A 27 -6.25 -1.64 3.15
CA SER A 27 -5.52 -0.81 4.10
C SER A 27 -5.51 0.64 3.67
N PHE A 28 -5.37 1.53 4.65
CA PHE A 28 -5.44 2.97 4.46
C PHE A 28 -4.33 3.66 5.25
N LYS A 29 -3.57 4.53 4.57
CA LYS A 29 -2.60 5.42 5.20
C LYS A 29 -2.84 6.86 4.80
N SER A 30 -2.60 7.76 5.73
CA SER A 30 -2.77 9.18 5.54
C SER A 30 -1.70 9.96 6.28
N LYS A 31 -1.19 10.98 5.59
CA LYS A 31 -0.31 12.04 6.09
C LYS A 31 -1.09 13.21 6.67
N TYR A 32 -2.41 13.24 6.48
CA TYR A 32 -3.24 14.39 6.73
C TYR A 32 -4.36 14.07 7.73
N CYS A 33 -4.44 14.87 8.78
CA CYS A 33 -5.61 14.88 9.65
C CYS A 33 -6.17 16.31 9.68
N PRO A 34 -7.46 16.52 9.35
CA PRO A 34 -8.04 17.86 9.29
C PRO A 34 -8.06 18.55 10.66
N ILE A 35 -8.18 17.79 11.75
CA ILE A 35 -8.17 18.32 13.12
C ILE A 35 -6.77 18.84 13.47
N CYS A 36 -5.73 18.06 13.19
CA CYS A 36 -4.34 18.49 13.37
C CYS A 36 -3.98 19.67 12.47
N ALA A 37 -4.39 19.64 11.20
CA ALA A 37 -4.09 20.71 10.26
C ALA A 37 -4.70 22.05 10.70
N ARG A 38 -5.97 22.04 11.13
CA ARG A 38 -6.63 23.24 11.66
C ARG A 38 -5.99 23.76 12.95
N ALA A 39 -5.56 22.85 13.83
CA ALA A 39 -4.87 23.22 15.07
C ALA A 39 -3.52 23.88 14.78
N LEU A 40 -2.76 23.35 13.82
CA LEU A 40 -1.51 23.94 13.34
C LEU A 40 -1.72 25.34 12.75
N THR A 41 -2.73 25.53 11.88
CA THR A 41 -3.03 26.84 11.29
C THR A 41 -3.40 27.88 12.34
N LYS A 42 -4.08 27.48 13.40
CA LYS A 42 -4.50 28.36 14.50
C LYS A 42 -3.46 28.47 15.62
N ASN A 43 -2.31 27.80 15.51
CA ASN A 43 -1.28 27.72 16.55
C ASN A 43 -1.81 27.30 17.94
N ILE A 44 -2.84 26.45 17.95
CA ILE A 44 -3.45 25.90 19.16
C ILE A 44 -3.13 24.41 19.27
N LYS A 45 -3.13 23.89 20.50
CA LYS A 45 -3.00 22.45 20.73
C LYS A 45 -4.21 21.73 20.11
N ALA A 46 -3.95 20.68 19.34
CA ALA A 46 -5.02 19.88 18.75
C ALA A 46 -5.90 19.28 19.86
N ALA A 47 -7.22 19.36 19.67
CA ALA A 47 -8.18 18.70 20.56
C ALA A 47 -7.91 17.19 20.61
N THR A 48 -8.30 16.53 21.70
CA THR A 48 -8.23 15.07 21.81
C THR A 48 -9.12 14.44 20.74
N HIS A 49 -8.51 13.69 19.81
CA HIS A 49 -9.22 13.06 18.70
C HIS A 49 -8.51 11.79 18.25
N LYS A 50 -9.23 10.93 17.52
CA LYS A 50 -8.63 9.79 16.81
C LYS A 50 -7.92 10.32 15.56
N CYS A 51 -6.61 10.48 15.63
CA CYS A 51 -5.84 11.04 14.52
C CYS A 51 -5.85 10.10 13.32
N SER A 52 -6.30 10.62 12.17
CA SER A 52 -6.26 9.90 10.89
C SER A 52 -4.85 9.89 10.29
N LYS A 53 -3.94 10.76 10.78
CA LYS A 53 -2.56 10.81 10.33
C LYS A 53 -1.82 9.61 10.95
N ASN A 54 -1.47 8.64 10.10
CA ASN A 54 -0.77 7.42 10.48
C ASN A 54 0.49 7.17 9.64
N TRP A 55 0.94 8.19 8.90
CA TRP A 55 2.12 8.12 8.07
C TRP A 55 2.93 9.43 8.04
N ASP A 56 4.24 9.31 8.22
CA ASP A 56 5.19 10.43 8.21
C ASP A 56 6.27 10.33 7.11
N GLY A 57 6.38 9.20 6.40
CA GLY A 57 7.39 8.97 5.35
C GLY A 57 7.04 9.55 3.97
N SER A 58 7.78 9.19 2.92
CA SER A 58 7.46 9.61 1.54
C SER A 58 6.18 8.93 1.01
N SER A 59 5.53 9.54 0.02
CA SER A 59 4.30 8.96 -0.57
C SER A 59 4.62 7.70 -1.38
N THR A 60 5.72 7.70 -2.13
CA THR A 60 6.20 6.50 -2.84
C THR A 60 6.40 5.30 -1.90
N PHE A 61 6.73 5.53 -0.63
CA PHE A 61 6.93 4.48 0.34
C PHE A 61 5.59 4.02 0.99
N MET A 62 4.55 4.86 1.02
CA MET A 62 3.23 4.52 1.57
C MET A 62 2.63 3.30 0.86
N GLU A 63 2.54 3.35 -0.47
CA GLU A 63 1.99 2.26 -1.28
C GLU A 63 2.68 0.92 -0.95
N SER A 64 4.01 0.93 -0.96
CA SER A 64 4.79 -0.27 -0.70
C SER A 64 4.62 -0.81 0.71
N GLU A 65 4.48 0.05 1.72
CA GLU A 65 4.23 -0.38 3.10
C GLU A 65 2.82 -0.90 3.32
N LEU A 66 1.82 -0.29 2.69
CA LEU A 66 0.43 -0.75 2.76
C LEU A 66 0.31 -2.18 2.21
N ILE A 67 0.95 -2.45 1.07
CA ILE A 67 0.95 -3.78 0.47
C ILE A 67 1.70 -4.77 1.36
N LEU A 68 2.89 -4.43 1.87
CA LEU A 68 3.65 -5.29 2.79
C LEU A 68 2.86 -5.63 4.05
N GLU A 69 2.16 -4.65 4.62
CA GLU A 69 1.28 -4.84 5.76
C GLU A 69 0.19 -5.86 5.44
N GLY A 70 -0.40 -5.79 4.24
CA GLY A 70 -1.31 -6.82 3.73
C GLY A 70 -0.67 -8.20 3.72
N PHE A 71 0.51 -8.36 3.09
CA PHE A 71 1.19 -9.65 3.03
C PHE A 71 1.52 -10.24 4.41
N ARG A 72 1.86 -9.40 5.40
CA ARG A 72 2.12 -9.82 6.79
C ARG A 72 0.82 -10.22 7.50
N ASN A 73 -0.24 -9.45 7.33
CA ASN A 73 -1.49 -9.63 8.06
C ASN A 73 -2.34 -10.79 7.54
N THR A 74 -2.17 -11.21 6.29
CA THR A 74 -3.04 -12.25 5.70
C THR A 74 -2.82 -13.63 6.29
N ILE A 75 -1.61 -13.90 6.80
CA ILE A 75 -1.32 -15.11 7.58
C ILE A 75 -2.14 -15.09 8.87
N LYS A 76 -2.14 -13.95 9.58
CA LYS A 76 -2.82 -13.80 10.86
C LYS A 76 -4.34 -13.80 10.70
N MET A 77 -4.85 -13.09 9.69
CA MET A 77 -6.29 -12.87 9.50
C MET A 77 -6.98 -14.04 8.80
N GLN A 78 -6.37 -14.60 7.75
CA GLN A 78 -7.03 -15.53 6.84
C GLN A 78 -6.29 -16.86 6.69
N LYS A 79 -5.11 -17.03 7.31
CA LYS A 79 -4.21 -18.17 7.12
C LYS A 79 -3.86 -18.43 5.64
N LEU A 80 -3.88 -17.38 4.81
CA LEU A 80 -3.57 -17.44 3.39
C LEU A 80 -2.16 -16.94 3.08
N LYS A 81 -1.51 -17.59 2.12
CA LYS A 81 -0.21 -17.16 1.57
C LYS A 81 -0.37 -16.75 0.11
N TYR A 82 0.06 -15.53 -0.21
CA TYR A 82 0.06 -15.03 -1.58
C TYR A 82 1.34 -15.41 -2.28
N VAL A 83 1.25 -16.36 -3.22
CA VAL A 83 2.43 -16.88 -3.94
C VAL A 83 2.77 -16.12 -5.22
N LYS A 84 1.82 -15.31 -5.72
CA LYS A 84 1.98 -14.51 -6.93
C LYS A 84 1.45 -13.10 -6.70
N ILE A 85 2.16 -12.11 -7.22
CA ILE A 85 1.72 -10.72 -7.31
C ILE A 85 1.73 -10.30 -8.77
N ILE A 86 0.69 -9.61 -9.21
CA ILE A 86 0.63 -9.00 -10.54
C ILE A 86 0.93 -7.52 -10.35
N GLY A 87 1.90 -6.98 -11.09
CA GLY A 87 2.27 -5.58 -10.97
C GLY A 87 3.03 -5.09 -12.19
N ASP A 88 3.18 -3.78 -12.28
CA ASP A 88 3.87 -3.11 -13.38
C ASP A 88 5.39 -3.31 -13.30
N GLY A 89 6.10 -3.09 -14.42
CA GLY A 89 7.54 -3.34 -14.58
C GLY A 89 8.42 -2.81 -13.44
N ASP A 90 8.19 -1.59 -12.99
CA ASP A 90 8.93 -0.95 -11.89
C ASP A 90 8.21 -1.09 -10.55
N CYS A 91 8.17 -2.32 -10.02
CA CYS A 91 7.54 -2.59 -8.74
C CYS A 91 8.57 -2.50 -7.59
N SER A 92 8.77 -1.29 -7.05
CA SER A 92 9.55 -1.08 -5.81
C SER A 92 9.01 -1.91 -4.63
N VAL A 93 7.70 -2.17 -4.65
CA VAL A 93 6.98 -3.03 -3.71
C VAL A 93 7.48 -4.48 -3.74
N TYR A 94 7.70 -5.05 -4.93
CA TYR A 94 8.15 -6.44 -5.07
C TYR A 94 9.53 -6.65 -4.43
N LYS A 95 10.46 -5.70 -4.65
CA LYS A 95 11.79 -5.74 -4.02
C LYS A 95 11.68 -5.82 -2.50
N LYS A 96 10.80 -5.01 -1.90
CA LYS A 96 10.58 -5.07 -0.45
C LYS A 96 9.94 -6.38 0.00
N ILE A 97 8.96 -6.93 -0.73
CA ILE A 97 8.35 -8.23 -0.40
C ILE A 97 9.41 -9.33 -0.40
N CYS A 98 10.33 -9.32 -1.37
CA CYS A 98 11.43 -10.28 -1.43
C CYS A 98 12.42 -10.14 -0.27
N LEU A 99 12.71 -8.92 0.18
CA LEU A 99 13.58 -8.65 1.34
C LEU A 99 12.92 -9.10 2.64
N GLU A 100 11.65 -8.76 2.85
CA GLU A 100 10.91 -9.03 4.08
C GLU A 100 10.51 -10.49 4.25
N ARG A 101 10.43 -11.26 3.15
CA ARG A 101 10.07 -12.68 3.15
C ARG A 101 8.88 -12.99 4.08
N PRO A 102 7.68 -12.41 3.83
CA PRO A 102 6.54 -12.51 4.74
C PRO A 102 6.11 -13.97 5.02
N TYR A 103 6.44 -14.90 4.13
CA TYR A 103 6.12 -16.32 4.24
C TYR A 103 7.34 -17.23 4.50
N GLY A 104 8.46 -16.67 4.95
CA GLY A 104 9.70 -17.39 5.26
C GLY A 104 10.36 -17.99 4.01
N ARG A 105 10.26 -19.32 3.86
CA ARG A 105 10.84 -20.05 2.71
C ARG A 105 10.04 -19.88 1.41
N THR A 106 8.77 -19.51 1.49
CA THR A 106 7.92 -19.35 0.30
C THR A 106 8.16 -17.98 -0.33
N MET A 107 8.83 -17.98 -1.49
CA MET A 107 9.05 -16.78 -2.29
C MET A 107 7.78 -16.39 -3.07
N VAL A 108 7.44 -15.12 -3.04
CA VAL A 108 6.39 -14.53 -3.88
C VAL A 108 6.95 -14.34 -5.28
N ARG A 109 6.24 -14.76 -6.31
CA ARG A 109 6.63 -14.56 -7.73
C ARG A 109 5.93 -13.33 -8.29
N LYS A 110 6.69 -12.47 -8.96
CA LYS A 110 6.13 -11.38 -9.77
C LYS A 110 5.61 -11.92 -11.11
N VAL A 111 4.45 -11.44 -11.52
CA VAL A 111 3.90 -11.60 -12.87
C VAL A 111 3.70 -10.19 -13.42
N GLU A 112 4.22 -9.92 -14.60
CA GLU A 112 4.05 -8.62 -15.25
C GLU A 112 2.60 -8.41 -15.68
N CYS A 113 2.11 -7.19 -15.54
CA CYS A 113 0.77 -6.85 -16.03
C CYS A 113 0.75 -6.76 -17.56
N ILE A 114 -0.36 -7.18 -18.17
CA ILE A 114 -0.51 -7.19 -19.64
C ILE A 114 -0.47 -5.76 -20.21
N ASN A 115 -1.06 -4.77 -19.52
CA ASN A 115 -1.02 -3.37 -19.96
C ASN A 115 0.42 -2.85 -20.08
N HIS A 116 1.29 -3.22 -19.14
CA HIS A 116 2.70 -2.85 -19.17
C HIS A 116 3.44 -3.57 -20.29
N LEU A 117 3.18 -4.86 -20.51
CA LEU A 117 3.76 -5.62 -21.63
C LEU A 117 3.37 -5.03 -22.99
N LEU A 118 2.11 -4.59 -23.13
CA LEU A 118 1.60 -3.99 -24.35
C LEU A 118 1.97 -2.50 -24.51
N ARG A 119 2.67 -1.90 -23.54
CA ARG A 119 3.00 -0.47 -23.51
C ARG A 119 1.81 0.46 -23.73
N ASN A 120 0.60 0.02 -23.37
CA ASN A 120 -0.62 0.81 -23.45
C ASN A 120 -0.71 1.75 -22.23
N TYR A 121 0.31 2.60 -22.06
CA TYR A 121 0.28 3.66 -21.06
C TYR A 121 -0.55 4.82 -21.59
#